data_AF-Q29014-F1
#
_entry.id   AF-Q29014-F1
#
_cell.length_a   1.000
_cell.length_b   1.000
_cell.length_c   1.000
_cell.angle_alpha   90.00
_cell.angle_beta   90.00
_cell.angle_gamma   90.00
#
_symmetry.space_group_name_H-M   'P 1'
#
loop_
_entity.id
_entity.type
_entity.pdbx_description
1 polymer ?
#
loop_
_entity_poly.entity_id
_entity_poly.type
_entity_poly.pdbx_seq_one_letter_code
_entity_poly.pdbx_strand_id
1 'polypeptide(L)'
;PLCANLTAVPITNATLDLISGKWYYIGSAFRNPQYNESARSIQAAFFFFDPKPAEDKINLREYQTIGNQCIYNDSSLKVHRENGSLSKHEMGREHVADLLLTKVPKTFMLINSLHDKNNVGLSFYADKAEVTPEQMKEFHDAIECTGIHKSEITYTDEKKDLCGPLEKQHEEERKKEKEKEGS
;
A
#
# COMPACT_ATOMS: atom_id res chain seq x y z
N PRO A 1 21.12 -6.26 13.25
CA PRO A 1 20.08 -5.72 14.16
C PRO A 1 18.68 -6.03 13.61
N LEU A 2 17.70 -6.42 14.45
CA LEU A 2 16.32 -6.71 14.01
C LEU A 2 15.73 -5.56 13.16
N CYS A 3 16.12 -4.32 13.44
CA CYS A 3 15.55 -3.12 12.83
C CYS A 3 16.44 -2.48 11.75
N ALA A 4 17.49 -3.16 11.29
CA ALA A 4 18.38 -2.61 10.26
C ALA A 4 17.70 -2.44 8.89
N ASN A 5 16.53 -3.07 8.68
CA ASN A 5 15.81 -3.02 7.40
C ASN A 5 14.75 -1.92 7.34
N LEU A 6 14.49 -1.17 8.44
CA LEU A 6 13.58 -0.03 8.43
C LEU A 6 14.32 1.24 7.99
N THR A 7 14.93 1.20 6.82
CA THR A 7 15.62 2.36 6.25
C THR A 7 15.09 2.59 4.85
N ALA A 8 14.58 3.79 4.61
CA ALA A 8 14.22 4.23 3.27
C ALA A 8 15.49 4.34 2.42
N VAL A 9 15.42 3.89 1.18
CA VAL A 9 16.48 4.07 0.18
C VAL A 9 15.93 4.88 -0.99
N PRO A 10 16.78 5.62 -1.73
CA PRO A 10 16.32 6.41 -2.85
C PRO A 10 15.51 5.60 -3.88
N ILE A 11 14.40 6.16 -4.36
CA ILE A 11 13.53 5.52 -5.35
C ILE A 11 14.09 5.72 -6.76
N THR A 12 14.50 4.61 -7.37
CA THR A 12 14.98 4.56 -8.76
C THR A 12 13.84 4.17 -9.71
N ASN A 13 14.08 4.26 -11.03
CA ASN A 13 13.12 3.72 -12.01
C ASN A 13 12.92 2.20 -11.83
N ALA A 14 13.98 1.46 -11.50
CA ALA A 14 13.87 0.03 -11.20
C ALA A 14 13.02 -0.24 -9.95
N THR A 15 13.08 0.64 -8.94
CA THR A 15 12.19 0.59 -7.76
C THR A 15 10.74 0.78 -8.17
N LEU A 16 10.45 1.75 -9.06
CA LEU A 16 9.11 1.99 -9.58
C LEU A 16 8.60 0.81 -10.41
N ASP A 17 9.45 0.22 -11.25
CA ASP A 17 9.10 -0.99 -12.02
C ASP A 17 8.77 -2.16 -11.10
N LEU A 18 9.51 -2.32 -10.00
CA LEU A 18 9.30 -3.40 -9.02
C LEU A 18 7.95 -3.30 -8.31
N ILE A 19 7.48 -2.08 -8.01
CA ILE A 19 6.20 -1.85 -7.34
C ILE A 19 5.04 -1.63 -8.33
N SER A 20 5.29 -1.71 -9.64
CA SER A 20 4.25 -1.55 -10.64
C SER A 20 3.28 -2.73 -10.65
N GLY A 21 1.98 -2.46 -10.80
CA GLY A 21 0.95 -3.48 -10.89
C GLY A 21 0.01 -3.55 -9.70
N LYS A 22 -0.63 -4.71 -9.53
CA LYS A 22 -1.68 -4.96 -8.54
C LYS A 22 -1.08 -5.39 -7.20
N TRP A 23 -1.60 -4.81 -6.12
CA TRP A 23 -1.19 -5.10 -4.75
C TRP A 23 -2.40 -5.21 -3.83
N TYR A 24 -2.29 -6.08 -2.84
CA TYR A 24 -3.28 -6.28 -1.79
C TYR A 24 -2.76 -5.69 -0.49
N TYR A 25 -3.63 -4.95 0.21
CA TYR A 25 -3.34 -4.48 1.55
C TYR A 25 -3.63 -5.61 2.54
N ILE A 26 -2.59 -6.11 3.20
CA ILE A 26 -2.65 -7.31 4.06
C ILE A 26 -2.95 -6.94 5.52
N GLY A 27 -2.38 -5.84 5.97
CA GLY A 27 -2.60 -5.36 7.32
C GLY A 27 -1.68 -4.21 7.70
N SER A 28 -1.90 -3.67 8.89
CA SER A 28 -1.09 -2.57 9.42
C SER A 28 -1.24 -2.44 10.92
N ALA A 29 -0.32 -1.71 11.53
CA ALA A 29 -0.54 -1.14 12.85
C ALA A 29 0.00 0.29 12.91
N PHE A 30 -0.74 1.17 13.58
CA PHE A 30 -0.37 2.58 13.74
C PHE A 30 -0.57 3.02 15.18
N ARG A 31 0.38 3.81 15.70
CA ARG A 31 0.19 4.55 16.96
C ARG A 31 -0.72 5.76 16.79
N ASN A 32 -0.75 6.34 15.59
CA ASN A 32 -1.69 7.40 15.26
C ASN A 32 -3.14 6.86 15.30
N PRO A 33 -4.01 7.37 16.19
CA PRO A 33 -5.35 6.82 16.38
C PRO A 33 -6.22 6.92 15.11
N GLN A 34 -6.08 7.99 14.35
CA GLN A 34 -6.87 8.22 13.13
C GLN A 34 -6.52 7.20 12.04
N TYR A 35 -5.23 6.87 11.89
CA TYR A 35 -4.82 5.82 10.95
C TYR A 35 -5.25 4.43 11.41
N ASN A 36 -5.18 4.17 12.71
CA ASN A 36 -5.62 2.89 13.27
C ASN A 36 -7.13 2.69 13.10
N GLU A 37 -7.94 3.73 13.32
CA GLU A 37 -9.39 3.70 13.08
C GLU A 37 -9.71 3.49 11.59
N SER A 38 -9.03 4.22 10.70
CA SER A 38 -9.18 4.03 9.25
C SER A 38 -8.84 2.60 8.83
N ALA A 39 -7.69 2.07 9.27
CA ALA A 39 -7.27 0.69 8.98
C ALA A 39 -8.29 -0.36 9.44
N ARG A 40 -8.89 -0.19 10.61
CA ARG A 40 -9.92 -1.10 11.16
C ARG A 40 -11.24 -1.08 10.38
N SER A 41 -11.52 -0.01 9.65
CA SER A 41 -12.71 0.09 8.82
C SER A 41 -12.58 -0.68 7.50
N ILE A 42 -11.35 -0.97 7.07
CA ILE A 42 -11.05 -1.66 5.80
C ILE A 42 -11.18 -3.17 6.01
N GLN A 43 -12.17 -3.77 5.36
CA GLN A 43 -12.42 -5.21 5.42
C GLN A 43 -11.53 -5.98 4.45
N ALA A 44 -11.37 -5.45 3.24
CA ALA A 44 -10.47 -5.93 2.20
C ALA A 44 -10.06 -4.75 1.32
N ALA A 45 -8.86 -4.77 0.73
CA ALA A 45 -8.46 -3.75 -0.23
C ALA A 45 -7.37 -4.24 -1.17
N PHE A 46 -7.48 -3.81 -2.42
CA PHE A 46 -6.44 -3.93 -3.43
C PHE A 46 -6.33 -2.65 -4.23
N PHE A 47 -5.20 -2.45 -4.88
CA PHE A 47 -4.96 -1.29 -5.71
C PHE A 47 -3.99 -1.58 -6.85
N PHE A 48 -3.92 -0.66 -7.79
CA PHE A 48 -2.94 -0.68 -8.87
C PHE A 48 -2.03 0.54 -8.79
N PHE A 49 -0.73 0.29 -8.83
CA PHE A 49 0.26 1.31 -9.14
C PHE A 49 0.59 1.29 -10.62
N ASP A 50 0.41 2.44 -11.28
CA ASP A 50 0.88 2.72 -12.64
C ASP A 50 1.87 3.90 -12.57
N PRO A 51 3.17 3.63 -12.35
CA PRO A 51 4.18 4.66 -12.24
C PRO A 51 4.33 5.49 -13.51
N LYS A 52 4.59 6.79 -13.35
CA LYS A 52 4.98 7.75 -14.39
C LYS A 52 6.36 8.30 -14.04
N PRO A 53 7.45 7.57 -14.34
CA PRO A 53 8.79 7.91 -13.85
C PRO A 53 9.30 9.28 -14.30
N ALA A 54 8.86 9.77 -15.46
CA ALA A 54 9.23 11.09 -15.98
C ALA A 54 8.57 12.25 -15.20
N GLU A 55 7.50 11.98 -14.45
CA GLU A 55 6.74 12.98 -13.69
C GLU A 55 6.90 12.84 -12.18
N ASP A 56 7.65 11.83 -11.72
CA ASP A 56 7.75 11.44 -10.31
C ASP A 56 6.38 11.27 -9.66
N LYS A 57 5.50 10.56 -10.38
CA LYS A 57 4.14 10.22 -9.94
C LYS A 57 3.86 8.75 -10.08
N ILE A 58 2.85 8.28 -9.34
CA ILE A 58 2.22 6.99 -9.53
C ILE A 58 0.72 7.23 -9.62
N ASN A 59 0.10 6.80 -10.72
CA ASN A 59 -1.36 6.74 -10.80
C ASN A 59 -1.83 5.58 -9.92
N LEU A 60 -2.77 5.88 -9.03
CA LEU A 60 -3.24 4.98 -7.99
C LEU A 60 -4.74 4.75 -8.15
N ARG A 61 -5.10 3.52 -8.48
CA ARG A 61 -6.50 3.06 -8.51
C ARG A 61 -6.75 2.16 -7.31
N GLU A 62 -7.49 2.64 -6.32
CA GLU A 62 -7.79 1.96 -5.07
C GLU A 62 -9.19 1.36 -5.09
N TYR A 63 -9.29 0.12 -4.61
CA TYR A 63 -10.54 -0.61 -4.42
C TYR A 63 -10.57 -1.10 -2.98
N GLN A 64 -11.49 -0.56 -2.19
CA GLN A 64 -11.60 -0.84 -0.77
C GLN A 64 -12.99 -1.36 -0.45
N THR A 65 -13.08 -2.43 0.31
CA THR A 65 -14.33 -2.86 0.91
C THR A 65 -14.44 -2.29 2.32
N ILE A 66 -15.36 -1.34 2.49
CA ILE A 66 -15.63 -0.65 3.76
C ILE A 66 -17.13 -0.66 4.00
N GLY A 67 -17.57 -1.02 5.20
CA GLY A 67 -18.99 -1.04 5.55
C GLY A 67 -19.84 -1.95 4.66
N ASN A 68 -19.29 -3.08 4.19
CA ASN A 68 -19.89 -4.00 3.23
C ASN A 68 -20.24 -3.33 1.88
N GLN A 69 -19.47 -2.35 1.46
CA GLN A 69 -19.59 -1.70 0.16
C GLN A 69 -18.22 -1.60 -0.49
N CYS A 70 -18.18 -1.71 -1.82
CA CYS A 70 -16.99 -1.38 -2.57
C CYS A 70 -16.89 0.15 -2.75
N ILE A 71 -15.76 0.70 -2.38
CA ILE A 71 -15.38 2.10 -2.56
C ILE A 71 -14.21 2.13 -3.53
N TYR A 72 -14.41 2.82 -4.64
CA TYR A 72 -13.38 3.06 -5.65
C TYR A 72 -12.85 4.49 -5.53
N ASN A 73 -11.53 4.64 -5.62
CA ASN A 73 -10.88 5.93 -5.69
C ASN A 73 -9.78 5.91 -6.75
N ASP A 74 -9.72 6.98 -7.55
CA ASP A 74 -8.67 7.21 -8.55
C ASP A 74 -7.91 8.48 -8.15
N SER A 75 -6.61 8.34 -7.91
CA SER A 75 -5.77 9.42 -7.40
C SER A 75 -4.33 9.30 -7.90
N SER A 76 -3.47 10.21 -7.46
CA SER A 76 -2.04 10.19 -7.79
C SER A 76 -1.20 10.33 -6.55
N LEU A 77 -0.14 9.52 -6.46
CA LEU A 77 0.92 9.66 -5.47
C LEU A 77 2.07 10.46 -6.07
N LYS A 78 2.68 11.34 -5.28
CA LYS A 78 3.99 11.92 -5.61
C LYS A 78 5.11 11.02 -5.10
N VAL A 79 6.19 10.93 -5.87
CA VAL A 79 7.40 10.19 -5.56
C VAL A 79 8.49 11.16 -5.13
N HIS A 80 8.97 11.02 -3.90
CA HIS A 80 10.10 11.78 -3.37
C HIS A 80 11.36 10.93 -3.48
N ARG A 81 12.00 10.96 -4.65
CA ARG A 81 13.08 10.02 -5.01
C ARG A 81 14.21 9.96 -3.99
N GLU A 82 14.83 11.09 -3.70
CA GLU A 82 15.98 11.16 -2.78
C GLU A 82 15.63 10.73 -1.36
N ASN A 83 14.39 10.99 -0.92
CA ASN A 83 13.93 10.65 0.42
C ASN A 83 13.48 9.18 0.54
N GLY A 84 13.26 8.50 -0.60
CA GLY A 84 12.75 7.14 -0.59
C GLY A 84 11.28 7.04 -0.17
N SER A 85 10.47 8.09 -0.40
CA SER A 85 9.09 8.16 0.10
C SER A 85 8.04 8.47 -0.96
N LEU A 86 6.79 8.12 -0.64
CA LEU A 86 5.60 8.40 -1.42
C LEU A 86 4.71 9.35 -0.62
N SER A 87 3.92 10.18 -1.30
CA SER A 87 2.92 11.02 -0.63
C SER A 87 1.60 11.11 -1.37
N LYS A 88 0.52 11.22 -0.60
CA LYS A 88 -0.87 11.40 -1.06
C LYS A 88 -1.46 12.63 -0.40
N HIS A 89 -2.17 13.46 -1.15
CA HIS A 89 -2.96 14.54 -0.57
C HIS A 89 -4.39 14.04 -0.34
N GLU A 90 -4.84 14.04 0.91
CA GLU A 90 -6.16 13.53 1.29
C GLU A 90 -6.69 14.32 2.49
N MET A 91 -7.99 14.61 2.51
CA MET A 91 -8.64 15.41 3.57
C MET A 91 -7.93 16.75 3.88
N GLY A 92 -7.39 17.42 2.85
CA GLY A 92 -6.73 18.72 2.99
C GLY A 92 -5.31 18.66 3.59
N ARG A 93 -4.72 17.47 3.77
CA ARG A 93 -3.35 17.31 4.25
C ARG A 93 -2.54 16.38 3.35
N GLU A 94 -1.22 16.59 3.31
CA GLU A 94 -0.29 15.68 2.66
C GLU A 94 0.15 14.60 3.65
N HIS A 95 -0.04 13.34 3.25
CA HIS A 95 0.37 12.16 3.98
C HIS A 95 1.63 11.61 3.31
N VAL A 96 2.70 11.44 4.08
CA VAL A 96 3.98 10.92 3.60
C VAL A 96 4.26 9.57 4.25
N ALA A 97 4.73 8.62 3.47
CA ALA A 97 5.21 7.33 3.96
C ALA A 97 6.47 6.91 3.21
N ASP A 98 7.45 6.39 3.94
CA ASP A 98 8.67 5.87 3.33
C ASP A 98 8.39 4.49 2.73
N LEU A 99 8.91 4.26 1.52
CA LEU A 99 8.80 2.99 0.82
C LEU A 99 9.88 2.04 1.31
N LEU A 100 9.47 0.91 1.87
CA LEU A 100 10.37 -0.14 2.32
C LEU A 100 10.21 -1.37 1.43
N LEU A 101 11.23 -1.67 0.64
CA LEU A 101 11.31 -2.93 -0.09
C LEU A 101 11.67 -4.06 0.88
N THR A 102 10.91 -5.14 0.82
CA THR A 102 11.14 -6.33 1.66
C THR A 102 12.20 -7.24 1.06
N LYS A 103 12.83 -8.05 1.90
CA LYS A 103 13.78 -9.09 1.45
C LYS A 103 13.05 -10.25 0.80
N VAL A 104 11.88 -10.59 1.34
CA VAL A 104 11.01 -11.58 0.72
C VAL A 104 10.36 -10.93 -0.50
N PRO A 105 10.45 -11.54 -1.69
CA PRO A 105 9.94 -10.93 -2.91
C PRO A 105 8.42 -10.84 -2.89
N LYS A 106 7.89 -10.02 -3.81
CA LYS A 106 6.44 -9.83 -4.02
C LYS A 106 5.70 -9.24 -2.82
N THR A 107 6.43 -8.51 -1.97
CA THR A 107 5.88 -7.73 -0.88
C THR A 107 6.59 -6.38 -0.80
N PHE A 108 5.96 -5.42 -0.15
CA PHE A 108 6.59 -4.18 0.29
C PHE A 108 5.86 -3.63 1.51
N MET A 109 6.45 -2.65 2.18
CA MET A 109 5.83 -1.95 3.30
C MET A 109 5.88 -0.44 3.07
N LEU A 110 4.93 0.26 3.68
CA LEU A 110 4.99 1.70 3.85
C LEU A 110 5.08 2.02 5.33
N ILE A 111 6.04 2.85 5.71
CA ILE A 111 6.21 3.29 7.09
C ILE A 111 5.91 4.78 7.22
N ASN A 112 5.01 5.13 8.13
CA ASN A 112 4.68 6.52 8.44
C ASN A 112 5.47 6.95 9.67
N SER A 113 6.04 8.15 9.61
CA SER A 113 6.63 8.85 10.76
C SER A 113 7.66 8.01 11.54
N LEU A 114 8.59 7.33 10.86
CA LEU A 114 9.59 6.44 11.48
C LEU A 114 10.32 7.06 12.68
N HIS A 115 10.64 8.36 12.61
CA HIS A 115 11.34 9.07 13.68
C HIS A 115 10.43 9.67 14.76
N ASP A 116 9.11 9.71 14.53
CA ASP A 116 8.13 10.16 15.51
C ASP A 116 7.48 8.95 16.18
N LYS A 117 8.02 8.58 17.34
CA LYS A 117 7.52 7.46 18.14
C LYS A 117 6.05 7.58 18.52
N ASN A 118 5.43 8.76 18.50
CA ASN A 118 4.02 8.90 18.85
C ASN A 118 3.10 8.68 17.64
N ASN A 119 3.62 8.81 16.42
CA ASN A 119 2.85 8.70 15.18
C ASN A 119 3.32 7.58 14.25
N VAL A 120 4.34 6.81 14.66
CA VAL A 120 4.87 5.71 13.85
C VAL A 120 3.79 4.67 13.57
N GLY A 121 3.82 4.15 12.35
CA GLY A 121 3.06 2.97 11.99
C GLY A 121 3.48 2.43 10.63
N LEU A 122 3.03 1.23 10.33
CA LEU A 122 3.49 0.47 9.18
C LEU A 122 2.33 -0.29 8.58
N SER A 123 2.22 -0.23 7.26
CA SER A 123 1.30 -1.04 6.45
C SER A 123 2.08 -1.99 5.55
N PHE A 124 1.47 -3.16 5.28
CA PHE A 124 2.08 -4.26 4.55
C PHE A 124 1.24 -4.65 3.34
N TYR A 125 1.93 -4.89 2.23
CA TYR A 125 1.35 -5.14 0.93
C TYR A 125 1.99 -6.35 0.25
N ALA A 126 1.19 -7.11 -0.49
CA ALA A 126 1.64 -8.29 -1.22
C ALA A 126 0.98 -8.40 -2.61
N ASP A 127 1.61 -9.14 -3.53
CA ASP A 127 1.05 -9.38 -4.88
C ASP A 127 -0.17 -10.32 -4.88
N LYS A 128 -0.45 -10.95 -3.74
CA LYS A 128 -1.60 -11.82 -3.48
C LYS A 128 -2.23 -11.47 -2.14
N ALA A 129 -3.54 -11.69 -2.02
CA ALA A 129 -4.27 -11.46 -0.77
C ALA A 129 -3.88 -12.45 0.35
N GLU A 130 -3.39 -13.63 0.00
CA GLU A 130 -2.83 -14.60 0.95
C GLU A 130 -1.30 -14.56 0.93
N VAL A 131 -0.69 -14.40 2.10
CA VAL A 131 0.76 -14.31 2.27
C VAL A 131 1.35 -15.59 2.87
N THR A 132 2.61 -15.87 2.54
CA THR A 132 3.34 -17.01 3.10
C THR A 132 3.74 -16.75 4.57
N PRO A 133 4.06 -17.80 5.35
CA PRO A 133 4.59 -17.62 6.70
C PRO A 133 5.87 -16.78 6.75
N GLU A 134 6.71 -16.84 5.71
CA GLU A 134 7.95 -16.07 5.63
C GLU A 134 7.67 -14.56 5.40
N GLN A 135 6.76 -14.25 4.47
CA GLN A 135 6.28 -12.88 4.24
C GLN A 135 5.64 -12.29 5.51
N MET A 136 4.79 -13.07 6.18
CA MET A 136 4.16 -12.65 7.43
C MET A 136 5.18 -12.43 8.55
N LYS A 137 6.19 -13.30 8.65
CA LYS A 137 7.26 -13.15 9.63
C LYS A 137 8.05 -11.85 9.42
N GLU A 138 8.38 -11.49 8.18
CA GLU A 138 9.08 -10.22 7.90
C GLU A 138 8.26 -9.00 8.31
N PHE A 139 6.94 -9.01 8.06
CA PHE A 139 6.02 -7.97 8.54
C PHE A 139 5.94 -7.89 10.06
N HIS A 140 5.84 -9.03 10.72
CA HIS A 140 5.85 -9.16 12.17
C HIS A 140 7.12 -8.62 12.82
N ASP A 141 8.28 -8.95 12.26
CA ASP A 141 9.58 -8.45 12.74
C ASP A 141 9.68 -6.92 12.53
N ALA A 142 9.17 -6.40 11.40
CA ALA A 142 9.13 -4.96 11.11
C ALA A 142 8.23 -4.19 12.11
N ILE A 143 7.05 -4.73 12.45
CA ILE A 143 6.14 -4.12 13.43
C ILE A 143 6.78 -4.04 14.81
N GLU A 144 7.40 -5.13 15.30
CA GLU A 144 8.09 -5.12 16.61
C GLU A 144 9.20 -4.07 16.65
N CYS A 145 9.89 -3.85 15.53
CA CYS A 145 10.91 -2.82 15.42
C CYS A 145 10.40 -1.37 15.55
N THR A 146 9.13 -1.13 15.26
CA THR A 146 8.48 0.17 15.53
C THR A 146 8.08 0.34 17.00
N GLY A 147 8.21 -0.72 17.81
CA GLY A 147 7.75 -0.77 19.20
C GLY A 147 6.23 -0.88 19.32
N ILE A 148 5.54 -1.30 18.26
CA ILE A 148 4.11 -1.65 18.29
C ILE A 148 3.99 -3.16 18.52
N HIS A 149 3.04 -3.59 19.35
CA HIS A 149 2.87 -5.01 19.63
C HIS A 149 2.12 -5.71 18.49
N LYS A 150 2.48 -6.96 18.18
CA LYS A 150 1.85 -7.74 17.09
C LYS A 150 0.34 -7.89 17.24
N SER A 151 -0.18 -7.92 18.47
CA SER A 151 -1.63 -8.00 18.72
C SER A 151 -2.39 -6.72 18.34
N GLU A 152 -1.68 -5.62 18.08
CA GLU A 152 -2.29 -4.36 17.64
C GLU A 152 -2.46 -4.30 16.11
N ILE A 153 -1.94 -5.29 15.39
CA ILE A 153 -2.09 -5.38 13.94
C ILE A 153 -3.54 -5.64 13.58
N THR A 154 -4.05 -4.82 12.67
CA THR A 154 -5.31 -5.06 11.98
C THR A 154 -5.01 -5.76 10.65
N TYR A 155 -5.74 -6.83 10.36
CA TYR A 155 -5.63 -7.61 9.13
C TYR A 155 -6.90 -7.46 8.29
N THR A 156 -6.73 -7.48 6.98
CA THR A 156 -7.84 -7.63 6.04
C THR A 156 -8.26 -9.09 5.92
N ASP A 157 -9.46 -9.31 5.38
CA ASP A 157 -10.03 -10.62 5.07
C ASP A 157 -10.55 -10.59 3.64
N GLU A 158 -9.79 -11.16 2.70
CA GLU A 158 -10.13 -11.21 1.27
C GLU A 158 -11.51 -11.83 1.01
N LYS A 159 -12.00 -12.70 1.89
CA LYS A 159 -13.35 -13.29 1.76
C LYS A 159 -14.46 -12.25 1.90
N LYS A 160 -14.13 -11.07 2.42
CA LYS A 160 -15.03 -9.92 2.51
C LYS A 160 -14.88 -8.96 1.34
N ASP A 161 -14.05 -9.25 0.34
CA ASP A 161 -13.96 -8.40 -0.85
C ASP A 161 -15.29 -8.32 -1.58
N LEU A 162 -15.70 -7.09 -1.90
CA LEU A 162 -16.86 -6.79 -2.72
C LEU A 162 -16.47 -5.99 -3.98
N CYS A 163 -15.18 -5.75 -4.19
CA CYS A 163 -14.69 -4.91 -5.29
C CYS A 163 -14.33 -5.69 -6.56
N GLY A 164 -14.16 -7.01 -6.51
CA GLY A 164 -13.88 -7.84 -7.68
C GLY A 164 -14.82 -7.63 -8.87
N PRO A 165 -16.16 -7.49 -8.70
CA PRO A 165 -17.06 -7.18 -9.81
C PRO A 165 -16.78 -5.81 -10.47
N LEU A 166 -16.50 -4.79 -9.66
CA LEU A 166 -16.22 -3.44 -10.17
C LEU A 166 -14.87 -3.37 -10.89
N GLU A 167 -13.86 -4.06 -10.37
CA GLU A 167 -12.56 -4.20 -11.05
C GLU A 167 -12.72 -4.83 -12.44
N LYS A 168 -13.48 -5.93 -12.54
CA LYS A 168 -13.74 -6.61 -13.83
C LYS A 168 -14.42 -5.68 -14.82
N GLN A 169 -15.44 -4.94 -14.38
CA GLN A 169 -16.11 -3.95 -15.23
C GLN A 169 -15.11 -2.92 -15.76
N HIS A 170 -14.30 -2.32 -14.88
CA HIS A 170 -13.30 -1.32 -15.30
C HIS A 170 -12.22 -1.91 -16.23
N GLU A 171 -11.86 -3.19 -16.07
CA GLU A 171 -10.94 -3.87 -17.00
C GLU A 171 -11.52 -4.02 -18.40
N GLU A 172 -12.80 -4.37 -18.51
CA GLU A 172 -13.50 -4.48 -19.79
C GLU A 172 -13.65 -3.13 -20.49
N GLU A 173 -13.98 -2.08 -19.74
CA GLU A 173 -14.09 -0.71 -20.25
C GLU A 173 -12.74 -0.24 -20.83
N ARG A 174 -11.65 -0.41 -20.08
CA ARG A 174 -10.29 -0.06 -20.56
C ARG A 174 -9.86 -0.84 -21.80
N LYS A 175 -10.26 -2.11 -21.93
CA LYS A 175 -9.97 -2.91 -23.13
C LYS A 175 -10.70 -2.35 -24.34
N LYS A 176 -11.99 -2.04 -24.19
CA LYS A 176 -12.82 -1.44 -25.26
C LYS A 176 -12.31 -0.07 -25.70
N GLU A 177 -11.83 0.76 -24.77
CA GLU A 177 -11.23 2.07 -25.09
C GLU A 177 -9.97 1.92 -25.93
N LYS A 178 -9.06 1.03 -25.54
CA LYS A 178 -7.83 0.75 -26.31
C LYS A 178 -8.09 0.22 -27.70
N GLU A 179 -9.10 -0.63 -27.87
CA GLU A 179 -9.53 -1.13 -29.19
C GLU A 179 -10.08 -0.01 -30.09
N LYS A 180 -10.72 1.01 -29.51
CA LYS A 180 -11.23 2.17 -30.25
C LYS A 180 -10.12 3.17 -30.61
N GLU A 181 -9.14 3.37 -29.75
CA GLU A 181 -8.00 4.29 -30.01
C GLU A 181 -6.98 3.71 -31.00
N GLY A 182 -6.92 2.38 -31.11
CA GLY A 182 -6.07 1.68 -32.08
C GLY A 182 -6.69 1.44 -33.46
N SER A 183 -7.93 1.89 -33.69
CA SER A 183 -8.66 1.78 -34.97
C SER A 183 -8.78 3.13 -35.67
#